data_AF-A0A7S1WYE9-F1
#
_entry.id   AF-A0A7S1WYE9-F1
#
_cell.length_a   1.000
_cell.length_b   1.000
_cell.length_c   1.000
_cell.angle_alpha   90.00
_cell.angle_beta   90.00
_cell.angle_gamma   90.00
#
_symmetry.space_group_name_H-M   'P 1'
#
loop_
_entity.id
_entity.type
_entity.pdbx_description
1 polymer ?
#
loop_
_entity_poly.entity_id
_entity_poly.type
_entity_poly.pdbx_seq_one_letter_code
_entity_poly.pdbx_strand_id
1 'polypeptide(L)'
;MASPCPAAKKPHPEAAWATPCGGWNGSRYGNRRMEGAHGWDAATPELFHHRSGDALDNCEVSAATGWLCGSPTLRDCSCCGCDMYGMPDRNTTIPVVREALARHLLELYDMGVTMLRIDAAIYTPVDTLSNILNRAPWDYVYQEWWGEYPVEGRTELIGHYRDVEYRWKVSRALALRDPSRLHEVLDVNSGVFGLEEETSLYPFAYHDGRSPGAYSGIATYKNGLEYHQQQRYFLAAPFGV
;
A
#
# COMPACT_ATOMS: atom_id res chain seq x y z
N MET A 1 6.26 -5.59 -4.52
CA MET A 1 5.73 -6.49 -3.48
C MET A 1 6.52 -7.78 -3.46
N ALA A 2 6.75 -8.35 -2.28
CA ALA A 2 7.09 -9.77 -2.20
C ALA A 2 5.90 -10.54 -2.78
N SER A 3 6.13 -11.38 -3.78
CA SER A 3 5.07 -12.24 -4.30
C SER A 3 4.57 -13.10 -3.15
N PRO A 4 3.26 -13.10 -2.84
CA PRO A 4 2.76 -13.94 -1.76
C PRO A 4 2.97 -15.40 -2.17
N CYS A 5 3.15 -16.24 -1.17
CA CYS A 5 3.19 -17.68 -1.31
C CYS A 5 2.06 -18.16 -2.24
N PRO A 6 2.35 -18.90 -3.33
CA PRO A 6 1.34 -19.27 -4.32
C PRO A 6 0.11 -19.99 -3.74
N ALA A 7 0.34 -20.81 -2.70
CA ALA A 7 -0.71 -21.54 -2.00
C ALA A 7 -1.66 -20.66 -1.17
N ALA A 8 -1.33 -19.37 -0.96
CA ALA A 8 -2.22 -18.42 -0.32
C ALA A 8 -3.22 -17.80 -1.31
N LYS A 9 -2.98 -17.84 -2.63
CA LYS A 9 -3.77 -17.10 -3.62
C LYS A 9 -5.03 -17.81 -4.11
N LYS A 10 -4.98 -19.12 -4.29
CA LYS A 10 -6.10 -19.92 -4.82
C LYS A 10 -6.11 -21.28 -4.17
N PRO A 11 -7.28 -21.92 -3.98
CA PRO A 11 -7.33 -23.24 -3.40
C PRO A 11 -6.66 -24.19 -4.40
N HIS A 12 -5.49 -24.72 -4.03
CA HIS A 12 -5.01 -25.92 -4.70
C HIS A 12 -5.95 -27.07 -4.28
N PRO A 13 -6.49 -27.89 -5.19
CA PRO A 13 -7.50 -28.90 -4.85
C PRO A 13 -7.05 -29.85 -3.73
N GLU A 14 -5.73 -30.07 -3.62
CA GLU A 14 -5.12 -30.94 -2.61
C GLU A 14 -4.62 -30.21 -1.36
N ALA A 15 -4.67 -28.87 -1.32
CA ALA A 15 -4.10 -28.05 -0.24
C ALA A 15 -5.02 -26.92 0.25
N ALA A 16 -6.31 -26.93 -0.09
CA ALA A 16 -7.29 -25.91 0.31
C ALA A 16 -7.40 -25.71 1.83
N TRP A 17 -6.92 -26.68 2.62
CA TRP A 17 -6.96 -26.67 4.09
C TRP A 17 -5.59 -26.53 4.74
N ALA A 18 -4.52 -26.50 3.95
CA ALA A 18 -3.16 -26.43 4.46
C ALA A 18 -2.71 -24.98 4.69
N THR A 19 -1.76 -24.81 5.59
CA THR A 19 -1.03 -23.57 5.88
C THR A 19 0.45 -23.73 5.50
N PRO A 20 0.75 -23.90 4.20
CA PRO A 20 2.12 -24.19 3.76
C PRO A 20 3.02 -22.95 3.78
N CYS A 21 2.46 -21.76 3.96
CA CYS A 21 3.17 -20.50 3.92
C CYS A 21 3.60 -20.10 5.33
N GLY A 22 4.83 -19.60 5.48
CA GLY A 22 5.36 -19.08 6.74
C GLY A 22 5.54 -17.57 6.69
N GLY A 23 5.04 -16.88 7.70
CA GLY A 23 5.28 -15.45 7.94
C GLY A 23 6.57 -15.21 8.70
N TRP A 24 7.10 -13.99 8.62
CA TRP A 24 8.34 -13.60 9.28
C TRP A 24 8.26 -13.69 10.82
N ASN A 25 7.06 -13.54 11.38
CA ASN A 25 6.78 -13.66 12.82
C ASN A 25 6.49 -15.12 13.25
N GLY A 26 6.70 -16.10 12.38
CA GLY A 26 6.39 -17.51 12.64
C GLY A 26 4.93 -17.91 12.40
N SER A 27 4.07 -16.98 11.97
CA SER A 27 2.69 -17.32 11.59
C SER A 27 2.66 -18.31 10.43
N ARG A 28 1.71 -19.23 10.43
CA ARG A 28 1.46 -20.13 9.31
C ARG A 28 0.14 -19.78 8.66
N TYR A 29 0.14 -19.73 7.33
CA TYR A 29 -1.03 -19.31 6.57
C TYR A 29 -1.16 -20.04 5.23
N GLY A 30 -2.37 -20.02 4.69
CA GLY A 30 -2.74 -20.57 3.39
C GLY A 30 -3.90 -19.77 2.81
N ASN A 31 -4.58 -20.32 1.81
CA ASN A 31 -5.75 -19.64 1.26
C ASN A 31 -6.84 -19.51 2.34
N ARG A 32 -7.17 -18.26 2.72
CA ARG A 32 -8.25 -17.90 3.65
C ARG A 32 -8.14 -18.59 5.01
N ARG A 33 -6.92 -18.93 5.41
CA ARG A 33 -6.62 -19.60 6.67
C ARG A 33 -5.31 -19.08 7.26
N MET A 34 -5.33 -18.83 8.56
CA MET A 34 -4.15 -18.49 9.34
C MET A 34 -4.19 -19.25 10.65
N GLU A 35 -3.12 -19.97 10.98
CA GLU A 35 -2.94 -20.57 12.32
C GLU A 35 -2.61 -19.51 13.37
N GLY A 36 -2.11 -18.35 12.92
CA GLY A 36 -1.59 -17.32 13.79
C GLY A 36 -0.25 -17.70 14.43
N ALA A 37 0.42 -16.73 15.05
CA ALA A 37 1.57 -16.92 15.92
C ALA A 37 1.22 -16.73 17.40
N HIS A 38 0.10 -16.05 17.69
CA HIS A 38 -0.30 -15.62 19.03
C HIS A 38 -1.70 -16.12 19.43
N GLY A 39 -2.35 -16.91 18.58
CA GLY A 39 -3.67 -17.49 18.79
C GLY A 39 -4.82 -16.54 18.53
N TRP A 40 -4.66 -15.23 18.80
CA TRP A 40 -5.65 -14.21 18.47
C TRP A 40 -5.60 -13.76 17.00
N ASP A 41 -4.49 -14.06 16.31
CA ASP A 41 -4.25 -13.73 14.90
C ASP A 41 -4.60 -14.88 13.95
N ALA A 42 -5.17 -15.96 14.47
CA ALA A 42 -5.73 -17.06 13.71
C ALA A 42 -6.97 -16.59 12.92
N ALA A 43 -7.18 -17.16 11.73
CA ALA A 43 -8.32 -16.85 10.89
C ALA A 43 -8.81 -18.06 10.13
N THR A 44 -10.13 -18.17 10.01
CA THR A 44 -10.82 -19.16 9.18
C THR A 44 -11.47 -18.47 7.97
N PRO A 45 -11.90 -19.21 6.94
CA PRO A 45 -12.41 -18.60 5.70
C PRO A 45 -13.57 -17.63 5.88
N GLU A 46 -14.38 -17.82 6.92
CA GLU A 46 -15.52 -16.97 7.25
C GLU A 46 -15.10 -15.57 7.70
N LEU A 47 -13.83 -15.39 8.10
CA LEU A 47 -13.24 -14.10 8.47
C LEU A 47 -12.67 -13.32 7.27
N PHE A 48 -12.81 -13.84 6.05
CA PHE A 48 -12.42 -13.19 4.80
C PHE A 48 -13.65 -12.83 3.98
N HIS A 49 -13.58 -11.78 3.14
CA HIS A 49 -14.67 -11.47 2.22
C HIS A 49 -14.79 -12.59 1.20
N HIS A 50 -16.00 -13.08 0.95
CA HIS A 50 -16.23 -14.24 0.11
C HIS A 50 -17.59 -14.16 -0.58
N ARG A 51 -17.74 -14.93 -1.67
CA ARG A 51 -19.03 -15.03 -2.35
C ARG A 51 -20.01 -15.86 -1.54
N SER A 52 -21.28 -15.51 -1.64
CA SER A 52 -22.35 -16.31 -1.05
C SER A 52 -22.29 -17.75 -1.57
N GLY A 53 -22.15 -18.71 -0.67
CA GLY A 53 -22.07 -20.14 -0.99
C GLY A 53 -20.67 -20.67 -1.31
N ASP A 54 -19.64 -19.82 -1.35
CA ASP A 54 -18.24 -20.23 -1.53
C ASP A 54 -17.32 -19.40 -0.63
N ALA A 55 -16.95 -19.97 0.52
CA ALA A 55 -16.06 -19.31 1.48
C ALA A 55 -14.61 -19.20 0.99
N LEU A 56 -14.24 -19.87 -0.11
CA LEU A 56 -12.88 -19.94 -0.64
C LEU A 56 -12.65 -19.06 -1.88
N ASP A 57 -13.69 -18.39 -2.38
CA ASP A 57 -13.65 -17.51 -3.57
C ASP A 57 -14.25 -16.12 -3.30
N ASN A 58 -13.81 -15.13 -4.07
CA ASN A 58 -14.26 -13.74 -3.97
C ASN A 58 -14.16 -13.01 -5.33
N CYS A 59 -14.56 -11.74 -5.39
CA CYS A 59 -14.12 -10.86 -6.48
C CYS A 59 -12.60 -10.62 -6.41
N GLU A 60 -11.98 -10.22 -7.52
CA GLU A 60 -10.54 -9.95 -7.60
C GLU A 60 -10.29 -8.51 -8.07
N VAL A 61 -9.28 -7.85 -7.51
CA VAL A 61 -8.70 -6.61 -8.05
C VAL A 61 -7.25 -6.86 -8.49
N SER A 62 -6.93 -6.54 -9.74
CA SER A 62 -5.60 -6.73 -10.31
C SER A 62 -5.37 -5.84 -11.54
N ALA A 63 -4.19 -5.91 -12.13
CA ALA A 63 -3.91 -5.26 -13.40
C ALA A 63 -4.90 -5.67 -14.52
N ALA A 64 -5.41 -6.90 -14.48
CA ALA A 64 -6.41 -7.38 -15.45
C ALA A 64 -7.77 -6.69 -15.28
N THR A 65 -8.10 -6.22 -14.07
CA THR A 65 -9.30 -5.43 -13.78
C THR A 65 -9.03 -3.93 -13.83
N GLY A 66 -7.87 -3.53 -14.37
CA GLY A 66 -7.45 -2.13 -14.49
C GLY A 66 -7.08 -1.48 -13.16
N TRP A 67 -6.92 -2.25 -12.08
CA TRP A 67 -6.74 -1.75 -10.71
C TRP A 67 -7.90 -0.94 -10.16
N LEU A 68 -8.99 -0.83 -10.94
CA LEU A 68 -10.06 0.06 -10.62
C LEU A 68 -11.04 -0.61 -9.66
N CYS A 69 -11.29 0.03 -8.51
CA CYS A 69 -12.50 -0.21 -7.74
C CYS A 69 -13.69 0.38 -8.50
N GLY A 70 -14.06 -0.18 -9.67
CA GLY A 70 -15.31 0.15 -10.38
C GLY A 70 -15.51 1.62 -10.80
N SER A 71 -14.56 2.51 -10.52
CA SER A 71 -14.71 3.96 -10.58
C SER A 71 -13.59 4.58 -11.41
N PRO A 72 -13.92 5.39 -12.42
CA PRO A 72 -12.90 6.08 -13.23
C PRO A 72 -12.11 7.12 -12.41
N THR A 73 -12.61 7.51 -11.24
CA THR A 73 -11.94 8.43 -10.32
C THR A 73 -11.31 7.73 -9.11
N LEU A 74 -11.59 6.43 -8.93
CA LEU A 74 -11.11 5.59 -7.83
C LEU A 74 -11.42 6.11 -6.42
N ARG A 75 -12.46 6.96 -6.31
CA ARG A 75 -12.88 7.54 -5.04
C ARG A 75 -13.89 6.68 -4.28
N ASP A 76 -14.56 5.73 -4.95
CA ASP A 76 -15.48 4.82 -4.28
C ASP A 76 -14.80 3.51 -3.91
N CYS A 77 -15.18 2.96 -2.75
CA CYS A 77 -14.58 1.76 -2.18
C CYS A 77 -15.19 0.47 -2.77
N SER A 78 -15.63 0.48 -4.04
CA SER A 78 -16.40 -0.64 -4.58
C SER A 78 -15.62 -1.94 -4.75
N CYS A 79 -14.28 -1.93 -4.65
CA CYS A 79 -13.44 -3.13 -4.59
C CYS A 79 -12.71 -3.36 -3.26
N CYS A 80 -13.04 -2.60 -2.21
CA CYS A 80 -12.40 -2.72 -0.88
C CYS A 80 -12.76 -4.01 -0.12
N GLY A 81 -13.55 -4.89 -0.73
CA GLY A 81 -13.84 -6.23 -0.24
C GLY A 81 -13.47 -7.31 -1.25
N CYS A 82 -12.61 -7.01 -2.24
CA CYS A 82 -12.15 -7.94 -3.27
C CYS A 82 -10.71 -8.39 -3.00
N ASP A 83 -10.37 -9.60 -3.44
CA ASP A 83 -9.05 -10.17 -3.28
C ASP A 83 -8.04 -9.46 -4.19
N MET A 84 -7.02 -8.83 -3.61
CA MET A 84 -5.97 -8.16 -4.37
C MET A 84 -5.03 -9.21 -4.97
N TYR A 85 -5.03 -9.38 -6.29
CA TYR A 85 -4.25 -10.43 -6.98
C TYR A 85 -4.51 -11.85 -6.47
N GLY A 86 -5.75 -12.12 -6.05
CA GLY A 86 -6.15 -13.37 -5.40
C GLY A 86 -5.65 -13.51 -3.97
N MET A 87 -5.04 -12.47 -3.37
CA MET A 87 -4.75 -12.49 -1.93
C MET A 87 -6.06 -12.35 -1.16
N PRO A 88 -6.38 -13.29 -0.26
CA PRO A 88 -7.63 -13.25 0.49
C PRO A 88 -7.82 -11.96 1.26
N ASP A 89 -8.90 -11.24 0.97
CA ASP A 89 -9.23 -10.00 1.65
C ASP A 89 -9.88 -10.26 3.02
N ARG A 90 -9.31 -9.73 4.10
CA ARG A 90 -9.87 -9.91 5.45
C ARG A 90 -11.17 -9.13 5.57
N ASN A 91 -12.22 -9.77 6.07
CA ASN A 91 -13.54 -9.15 6.19
C ASN A 91 -13.60 -8.20 7.39
N THR A 92 -13.15 -6.96 7.15
CA THR A 92 -13.14 -5.89 8.13
C THR A 92 -14.52 -5.37 8.50
N THR A 93 -15.61 -5.85 7.87
CA THR A 93 -16.98 -5.60 8.35
C THR A 93 -17.30 -6.41 9.62
N ILE A 94 -16.54 -7.49 9.88
CA ILE A 94 -16.71 -8.34 11.06
C ILE A 94 -15.93 -7.75 12.25
N PRO A 95 -16.56 -7.55 13.44
CA PRO A 95 -15.89 -6.96 14.61
C PRO A 95 -14.63 -7.69 15.06
N VAL A 96 -14.63 -9.03 15.09
CA VAL A 96 -13.45 -9.81 15.54
C VAL A 96 -12.24 -9.60 14.63
N VAL A 97 -12.45 -9.39 13.33
CA VAL A 97 -11.37 -9.11 12.38
C VAL A 97 -10.75 -7.73 12.66
N ARG A 98 -11.58 -6.71 12.88
CA ARG A 98 -11.10 -5.37 13.24
C ARG A 98 -10.34 -5.38 14.56
N GLU A 99 -10.84 -6.11 15.56
CA GLU A 99 -10.19 -6.20 16.86
C GLU A 99 -8.84 -6.93 16.79
N ALA A 100 -8.74 -8.00 16.00
CA ALA A 100 -7.46 -8.65 15.76
C ALA A 100 -6.44 -7.71 15.08
N LEU A 101 -6.86 -6.96 14.05
CA LEU A 101 -5.99 -5.99 13.38
C LEU A 101 -5.56 -4.86 14.33
N ALA A 102 -6.51 -4.29 15.09
CA ALA A 102 -6.24 -3.23 16.07
C ALA A 102 -5.27 -3.70 17.16
N ARG A 103 -5.45 -4.93 17.67
CA ARG A 103 -4.55 -5.53 18.66
C ARG A 103 -3.13 -5.66 18.12
N HIS A 104 -2.95 -6.10 16.88
CA HIS A 104 -1.62 -6.17 16.27
C HIS A 104 -0.92 -4.80 16.29
N LEU A 105 -1.65 -3.75 15.95
CA LEU A 105 -1.12 -2.39 15.95
C LEU A 105 -0.80 -1.91 17.36
N LEU A 106 -1.66 -2.19 18.34
CA LEU A 106 -1.37 -1.86 19.74
C LEU A 106 -0.11 -2.56 20.25
N GLU A 107 0.10 -3.84 19.88
CA GLU A 107 1.33 -4.56 20.23
C GLU A 107 2.57 -3.92 19.58
N LEU A 108 2.48 -3.42 18.34
CA LEU A 108 3.56 -2.65 17.70
C LEU A 108 3.84 -1.35 18.46
N TYR A 109 2.79 -0.63 18.85
CA TYR A 109 2.92 0.60 19.63
C TYR A 109 3.58 0.35 20.99
N ASP A 110 3.16 -0.70 21.69
CA ASP A 110 3.75 -1.10 22.98
C ASP A 110 5.23 -1.51 22.87
N MET A 111 5.67 -1.98 21.70
CA MET A 111 7.08 -2.23 21.39
C MET A 111 7.88 -0.95 21.05
N GLY A 112 7.23 0.21 20.99
CA GLY A 112 7.84 1.50 20.70
C GLY A 112 7.81 1.91 19.24
N VAL A 113 7.02 1.25 18.39
CA VAL A 113 6.76 1.73 17.02
C VAL A 113 5.88 2.97 17.11
N THR A 114 6.35 4.10 16.58
CA THR A 114 5.59 5.36 16.62
C THR A 114 5.06 5.80 15.26
N MET A 115 5.56 5.21 14.16
CA MET A 115 5.19 5.59 12.80
C MET A 115 4.76 4.39 11.97
N LEU A 116 3.76 4.56 11.11
CA LEU A 116 3.23 3.50 10.26
C LEU A 116 3.26 3.86 8.77
N ARG A 117 3.56 2.86 7.94
CA ARG A 117 3.25 2.83 6.51
C ARG A 117 2.14 1.84 6.27
N ILE A 118 1.01 2.29 5.73
CA ILE A 118 -0.11 1.41 5.43
C ILE A 118 0.01 0.92 3.98
N ASP A 119 0.25 -0.38 3.81
CA ASP A 119 0.24 -1.06 2.51
C ASP A 119 -1.17 -1.08 1.93
N ALA A 120 -1.30 -1.02 0.59
CA ALA A 120 -2.58 -1.25 -0.08
C ALA A 120 -3.77 -0.42 0.47
N ALA A 121 -3.48 0.76 1.05
CA ALA A 121 -4.43 1.52 1.87
C ALA A 121 -5.69 1.95 1.10
N ILE A 122 -5.56 2.16 -0.21
CA ILE A 122 -6.67 2.52 -1.09
C ILE A 122 -7.79 1.46 -1.12
N TYR A 123 -7.46 0.20 -0.86
CA TYR A 123 -8.42 -0.91 -0.86
C TYR A 123 -9.11 -1.08 0.50
N THR A 124 -9.05 -0.09 1.39
CA THR A 124 -9.77 -0.13 2.67
C THR A 124 -10.60 1.15 2.86
N PRO A 125 -11.88 1.04 3.28
CA PRO A 125 -12.72 2.20 3.56
C PRO A 125 -12.13 3.09 4.66
N VAL A 126 -12.30 4.41 4.55
CA VAL A 126 -11.74 5.41 5.49
C VAL A 126 -12.26 5.19 6.92
N ASP A 127 -13.56 4.97 7.07
CA ASP A 127 -14.21 4.70 8.36
C ASP A 127 -13.67 3.41 8.99
N THR A 128 -13.48 2.36 8.19
CA THR A 128 -13.00 1.07 8.66
C THR A 128 -11.53 1.16 9.07
N LEU A 129 -10.70 1.77 8.24
CA LEU A 129 -9.26 1.91 8.51
C LEU A 129 -9.01 2.81 9.72
N SER A 130 -9.73 3.93 9.86
CA SER A 130 -9.58 4.85 11.01
C SER A 130 -9.98 4.19 12.33
N ASN A 131 -11.03 3.36 12.35
CA ASN A 131 -11.45 2.58 13.53
C ASN A 131 -10.42 1.55 14.00
N ILE A 132 -9.55 1.09 13.10
CA ILE A 132 -8.45 0.16 13.41
C ILE A 132 -7.21 0.95 13.85
N LEU A 133 -6.80 1.95 13.05
CA LEU A 133 -5.56 2.70 13.27
C LEU A 133 -5.61 3.58 14.51
N ASN A 134 -6.69 4.33 14.73
CA ASN A 134 -6.73 5.40 15.74
C ASN A 134 -6.93 4.88 17.18
N ARG A 135 -6.67 3.60 17.40
CA ARG A 135 -6.61 2.95 18.72
C ARG A 135 -5.33 3.32 19.47
N ALA A 136 -4.30 3.80 18.77
CA ALA A 136 -3.05 4.31 19.33
C ALA A 136 -2.72 5.70 18.78
N PRO A 137 -2.00 6.55 19.55
CA PRO A 137 -1.61 7.89 19.11
C PRO A 137 -0.29 7.82 18.31
N TRP A 138 -0.37 7.44 17.04
CA TRP A 138 0.79 7.43 16.14
C TRP A 138 1.36 8.84 15.94
N ASP A 139 2.69 8.95 15.94
CA ASP A 139 3.39 10.21 15.65
C ASP A 139 3.24 10.58 14.17
N TYR A 140 3.24 9.56 13.29
CA TYR A 140 3.10 9.76 11.86
C TYR A 140 2.57 8.52 11.15
N VAL A 141 1.62 8.71 10.25
CA VAL A 141 1.11 7.65 9.38
C VAL A 141 1.12 8.15 7.95
N TYR A 142 1.57 7.30 7.03
CA TYR A 142 1.40 7.52 5.61
C TYR A 142 0.91 6.26 4.89
N GLN A 143 0.31 6.48 3.74
CA GLN A 143 -0.45 5.50 3.00
C GLN A 143 0.23 5.21 1.69
N GLU A 144 0.38 3.93 1.34
CA GLU A 144 0.63 3.57 -0.04
C GLU A 144 -0.56 3.98 -0.90
N TRP A 145 -0.28 4.89 -1.83
CA TRP A 145 -1.21 5.44 -2.80
C TRP A 145 -0.59 5.33 -4.20
N TRP A 146 -1.39 5.01 -5.21
CA TRP A 146 -0.91 4.57 -6.53
C TRP A 146 -1.28 5.51 -7.69
N GLY A 147 -1.63 6.75 -7.37
CA GLY A 147 -1.87 7.79 -8.37
C GLY A 147 -3.31 8.26 -8.44
N GLU A 148 -4.17 7.78 -7.55
CA GLU A 148 -5.59 8.07 -7.52
C GLU A 148 -5.88 9.44 -6.93
N TYR A 149 -7.02 10.03 -7.29
CA TYR A 149 -7.40 11.30 -6.67
C TYR A 149 -7.58 11.13 -5.16
N PRO A 150 -7.14 12.11 -4.36
CA PRO A 150 -7.35 12.06 -2.92
C PRO A 150 -8.84 12.01 -2.58
N VAL A 151 -9.11 11.36 -1.46
CA VAL A 151 -10.43 11.29 -0.83
C VAL A 151 -10.47 12.39 0.22
N GLU A 152 -11.44 13.28 0.11
CA GLU A 152 -11.66 14.37 1.06
C GLU A 152 -11.77 13.84 2.50
N GLY A 153 -11.09 14.49 3.45
CA GLY A 153 -11.15 14.11 4.87
C GLY A 153 -10.30 12.89 5.26
N ARG A 154 -9.63 12.22 4.30
CA ARG A 154 -8.90 10.97 4.58
C ARG A 154 -7.59 11.22 5.31
N THR A 155 -6.88 12.29 5.02
CA THR A 155 -5.57 12.59 5.62
C THR A 155 -5.69 12.97 7.10
N GLU A 156 -6.81 13.57 7.49
CA GLU A 156 -7.18 13.91 8.86
C GLU A 156 -7.49 12.67 9.71
N LEU A 157 -7.98 11.59 9.08
CA LEU A 157 -8.39 10.37 9.77
C LEU A 157 -7.36 9.25 9.73
N ILE A 158 -6.54 9.20 8.68
CA ILE A 158 -5.62 8.10 8.40
C ILE A 158 -4.17 8.54 8.38
N GLY A 159 -3.85 9.65 7.68
CA GLY A 159 -2.48 10.12 7.47
C GLY A 159 -2.16 10.43 6.00
N HIS A 160 -0.90 10.76 5.74
CA HIS A 160 -0.43 11.35 4.48
C HIS A 160 -0.49 10.37 3.31
N TYR A 161 -0.59 10.87 2.09
CA TYR A 161 -0.51 10.07 0.87
C TYR A 161 0.93 9.94 0.41
N ARG A 162 1.36 8.73 0.05
CA ARG A 162 2.62 8.56 -0.69
C ARG A 162 2.42 9.00 -2.14
N ASP A 163 2.91 10.17 -2.51
CA ASP A 163 2.82 10.69 -3.88
C ASP A 163 3.96 10.15 -4.77
N VAL A 164 3.71 8.98 -5.37
CA VAL A 164 4.67 8.36 -6.30
C VAL A 164 4.79 9.09 -7.63
N GLU A 165 3.78 9.86 -8.05
CA GLU A 165 3.81 10.58 -9.32
C GLU A 165 4.73 11.80 -9.26
N TYR A 166 4.87 12.39 -8.07
CA TYR A 166 5.82 13.48 -7.82
C TYR A 166 7.24 13.05 -8.18
N ARG A 167 7.63 11.86 -7.69
CA ARG A 167 8.90 11.22 -8.04
C ARG A 167 9.08 11.09 -9.54
N TRP A 168 8.06 10.65 -10.27
CA TRP A 168 8.17 10.47 -11.71
C TRP A 168 8.36 11.79 -12.45
N LYS A 169 7.61 12.84 -12.08
CA LYS A 169 7.77 14.18 -12.67
C LYS A 169 9.17 14.74 -12.44
N VAL A 170 9.65 14.72 -11.19
CA VAL A 170 11.00 15.17 -10.84
C VAL A 170 12.07 14.36 -11.54
N SER A 171 11.98 13.02 -11.49
CA SER A 171 13.00 12.15 -12.09
C SER A 171 13.09 12.35 -13.60
N ARG A 172 11.95 12.53 -14.29
CA ARG A 172 11.93 12.82 -15.74
C ARG A 172 12.48 14.21 -16.05
N ALA A 173 12.15 15.23 -15.25
CA ALA A 173 12.69 16.58 -15.43
C ALA A 173 14.21 16.62 -15.23
N LEU A 174 14.73 15.91 -14.23
CA LEU A 174 16.17 15.81 -13.97
C LEU A 174 16.91 14.88 -14.94
N ALA A 175 16.19 13.98 -15.61
CA ALA A 175 16.75 13.13 -16.67
C ALA A 175 16.94 13.87 -18.01
N LEU A 176 16.46 15.12 -18.12
CA LEU A 176 16.64 15.92 -19.32
C LEU A 176 18.13 16.17 -19.57
N ARG A 177 18.58 15.86 -20.79
CA ARG A 177 19.95 16.19 -21.26
C ARG A 177 20.14 17.67 -21.59
N ASP A 178 19.10 18.47 -21.41
CA ASP A 178 19.07 19.89 -21.72
C ASP A 178 19.00 20.71 -20.41
N PRO A 179 20.13 21.25 -19.94
CA PRO A 179 20.18 22.06 -18.72
C PRO A 179 19.31 23.31 -18.76
N SER A 180 18.93 23.82 -19.94
CA SER A 180 18.08 25.00 -20.06
C SER A 180 16.68 24.77 -19.47
N ARG A 181 16.25 23.50 -19.42
CA ARG A 181 14.96 23.06 -18.89
C ARG A 181 15.01 22.62 -17.43
N LEU A 182 16.17 22.71 -16.78
CA LEU A 182 16.32 22.28 -15.39
C LEU A 182 15.40 23.06 -14.44
N HIS A 183 15.07 24.31 -14.76
CA HIS A 183 14.13 25.11 -13.97
C HIS A 183 12.73 24.49 -13.87
N GLU A 184 12.30 23.68 -14.84
CA GLU A 184 11.00 23.01 -14.83
C GLU A 184 10.83 22.06 -13.64
N VAL A 185 11.94 21.58 -13.05
CA VAL A 185 11.87 20.76 -11.83
C VAL A 185 11.28 21.56 -10.65
N LEU A 186 11.54 22.87 -10.61
CA LEU A 186 11.05 23.77 -9.56
C LEU A 186 9.55 24.06 -9.71
N ASP A 187 8.99 23.82 -10.90
CA ASP A 187 7.56 23.96 -11.17
C ASP A 187 6.77 22.71 -10.75
N VAL A 188 7.44 21.62 -10.34
CA VAL A 188 6.79 20.41 -9.85
C VAL A 188 6.46 20.57 -8.36
N ASN A 189 5.19 20.91 -8.09
CA ASN A 189 4.65 21.07 -6.73
C ASN A 189 3.80 19.90 -6.24
N SER A 190 3.27 19.08 -7.15
CA SER A 190 2.56 17.84 -6.83
C SER A 190 2.70 16.81 -7.94
N GLY A 191 2.58 15.54 -7.60
CA GLY A 191 2.49 14.44 -8.53
C GLY A 191 1.06 14.23 -8.99
N VAL A 192 0.22 13.75 -8.07
CA VAL A 192 -1.19 13.52 -8.36
C VAL A 192 -1.98 14.81 -8.19
N PHE A 193 -2.88 15.08 -9.14
CA PHE A 193 -3.75 16.24 -9.05
C PHE A 193 -4.62 16.18 -7.79
N GLY A 194 -4.64 17.28 -7.04
CA GLY A 194 -5.38 17.42 -5.78
C GLY A 194 -4.61 16.98 -4.53
N LEU A 195 -3.45 16.35 -4.66
CA LEU A 195 -2.54 16.16 -3.52
C LEU A 195 -1.80 17.46 -3.23
N GLU A 196 -1.85 17.87 -1.98
CA GLU A 196 -1.14 19.04 -1.45
C GLU A 196 0.14 18.60 -0.75
N GLU A 197 1.12 19.50 -0.66
CA GLU A 197 2.44 19.21 -0.09
C GLU A 197 2.35 18.80 1.38
N GLU A 198 1.48 19.47 2.13
CA GLU A 198 1.23 19.26 3.55
C GLU A 198 0.54 17.92 3.84
N THR A 199 -0.01 17.26 2.82
CA THR A 199 -0.71 15.97 2.95
C THR A 199 0.00 14.83 2.24
N SER A 200 1.22 15.06 1.77
CA SER A 200 1.98 14.14 0.94
C SER A 200 3.29 13.70 1.59
N LEU A 201 3.69 12.47 1.28
CA LEU A 201 5.02 11.92 1.48
C LEU A 201 5.65 11.61 0.13
N TYR A 202 6.91 12.01 -0.08
CA TYR A 202 7.55 11.99 -1.39
C TYR A 202 8.66 10.94 -1.49
N PRO A 203 8.36 9.72 -1.99
CA PRO A 203 9.36 8.65 -2.02
C PRO A 203 10.35 8.86 -3.17
N PHE A 204 11.64 9.03 -2.84
CA PHE A 204 12.70 8.96 -3.86
C PHE A 204 12.84 7.54 -4.46
N ALA A 205 12.90 6.54 -3.58
CA ALA A 205 13.02 5.14 -3.95
C ALA A 205 12.10 4.27 -3.08
N TYR A 206 11.39 3.33 -3.72
CA TYR A 206 10.47 2.42 -3.05
C TYR A 206 10.46 1.07 -3.75
N HIS A 207 9.90 0.06 -3.09
CA HIS A 207 10.09 -1.32 -3.50
C HIS A 207 9.38 -1.70 -4.81
N ASP A 208 8.27 -1.04 -5.15
CA ASP A 208 7.56 -1.24 -6.43
C ASP A 208 8.03 -0.31 -7.56
N GLY A 209 8.82 0.73 -7.25
CA GLY A 209 9.37 1.67 -8.23
C GLY A 209 10.72 1.26 -8.81
N ARG A 210 11.13 0.00 -8.59
CA ARG A 210 12.45 -0.54 -8.96
C ARG A 210 12.50 -0.91 -10.44
N SER A 211 13.70 -0.83 -11.03
CA SER A 211 13.94 -1.27 -12.40
C SER A 211 15.04 -2.35 -12.51
N PRO A 212 14.90 -3.32 -13.44
CA PRO A 212 15.93 -4.34 -13.69
C PRO A 212 17.19 -3.77 -14.33
N GLY A 213 17.11 -2.63 -15.02
CA GLY A 213 18.22 -1.98 -15.72
C GLY A 213 18.33 -0.47 -15.44
N ALA A 214 19.28 0.17 -16.10
CA ALA A 214 19.39 1.63 -16.15
C ALA A 214 18.35 2.18 -17.14
N TYR A 215 17.36 2.92 -16.65
CA TYR A 215 16.34 3.56 -17.46
C TYR A 215 16.25 5.02 -17.07
N SER A 216 16.48 5.90 -18.04
CA SER A 216 16.39 7.36 -17.86
C SER A 216 15.02 7.76 -17.33
N GLY A 217 14.98 8.66 -16.34
CA GLY A 217 13.75 9.10 -15.69
C GLY A 217 13.23 8.14 -14.62
N ILE A 218 13.92 7.03 -14.35
CA ILE A 218 13.65 6.14 -13.21
C ILE A 218 14.77 6.29 -12.19
N ALA A 219 14.45 6.67 -10.96
CA ALA A 219 15.45 6.71 -9.88
C ALA A 219 16.00 5.31 -9.58
N THR A 220 17.20 5.02 -10.08
CA THR A 220 17.95 3.78 -9.86
C THR A 220 19.46 4.06 -9.85
N TYR A 221 20.20 3.46 -8.92
CA TYR A 221 21.67 3.64 -8.82
C TYR A 221 22.41 3.28 -10.12
N LYS A 222 21.79 2.47 -10.98
CA LYS A 222 22.29 2.06 -12.29
C LYS A 222 22.41 3.24 -13.28
N ASN A 223 21.74 4.37 -13.03
CA ASN A 223 21.82 5.57 -13.85
C ASN A 223 23.00 6.49 -13.48
N GLY A 224 23.80 6.15 -12.46
CA GLY A 224 25.01 6.89 -12.10
C GLY A 224 24.72 8.33 -11.67
N LEU A 225 25.27 9.32 -12.40
CA LEU A 225 25.17 10.74 -12.04
C LEU A 225 23.71 11.23 -11.96
N GLU A 226 22.85 10.77 -12.88
CA GLU A 226 21.42 11.14 -12.90
C GLU A 226 20.74 10.76 -11.57
N TYR A 227 21.04 9.57 -11.04
CA TYR A 227 20.52 9.10 -9.76
C TYR A 227 21.00 9.97 -8.58
N HIS A 228 22.27 10.38 -8.58
CA HIS A 228 22.80 11.24 -7.53
C HIS A 228 22.22 12.66 -7.58
N GLN A 229 21.94 13.19 -8.78
CA GLN A 229 21.25 14.47 -8.92
C GLN A 229 19.82 14.39 -8.37
N GLN A 230 19.08 13.35 -8.72
CA GLN A 230 17.74 13.11 -8.19
C GLN A 230 17.78 12.94 -6.66
N GLN A 231 18.70 12.14 -6.11
CA GLN A 231 18.85 11.98 -4.66
C GLN A 231 19.11 13.31 -3.96
N ARG A 232 20.03 14.13 -4.50
CA ARG A 232 20.34 15.45 -3.95
C ARG A 232 19.13 16.38 -3.98
N TYR A 233 18.35 16.34 -5.06
CA TYR A 233 17.12 17.12 -5.16
C TYR A 233 16.14 16.74 -4.05
N PHE A 234 15.83 15.45 -3.89
CA PHE A 234 14.91 14.97 -2.86
C PHE A 234 15.39 15.24 -1.43
N LEU A 235 16.70 15.30 -1.18
CA LEU A 235 17.25 15.60 0.15
C LEU A 235 17.36 17.10 0.46
N ALA A 236 17.40 17.96 -0.56
CA ALA A 236 17.61 19.39 -0.40
C ALA A 236 16.33 20.22 -0.56
N ALA A 237 15.33 19.67 -1.24
CA ALA A 237 14.11 20.39 -1.54
C ALA A 237 13.17 20.39 -0.32
N PRO A 238 12.47 21.51 -0.06
CA PRO A 238 11.82 21.78 1.22
C PRO A 238 10.42 21.14 1.34
N PHE A 239 10.26 19.90 0.87
CA PHE A 239 8.95 19.25 0.82
C PHE A 239 8.54 18.59 2.13
N GLY A 240 7.28 18.17 2.22
CA GLY A 240 6.81 17.18 3.20
C GLY A 240 7.70 15.93 3.26
N VAL A 241 7.53 15.13 4.32
CA VAL A 241 8.41 13.97 4.68
C VAL A 241 8.64 12.99 3.52
#